data_AF-A0A0F9NNN3-F1
#
_entry.id   AF-A0A0F9NNN3-F1
#
_cell.length_a   1.000
_cell.length_b   1.000
_cell.length_c   1.000
_cell.angle_alpha   90.00
_cell.angle_beta   90.00
_cell.angle_gamma   90.00
#
_symmetry.space_group_name_H-M   'P 1'
#
loop_
_entity.id
_entity.type
_entity.pdbx_description
1 polymer ?
#
loop_
_entity_poly.entity_id
_entity_poly.type
_entity_poly.pdbx_seq_one_letter_code
_entity_poly.pdbx_strand_id
1 'polypeptide(L)'
;MICSYAGKRKDVKYNGFLWWKLFPKLLANFHYHALTSKIQSTAKWATNRPEFNNIGSATTFNKWYWLKEELVEICKALSLPSSGSKSELRNRIIFALNNEGKVKLLTRKAKNKSRFNWAKSRLTPHTTITDNVSFGPNFRRFMQRKIEKKFVCHSDFMDWVKSNHGKTLADAIETWHELDARKQDPNFKRTIAENNMLAQYTRDFLADNEGKTLKDANAYWLLKKQLPNENGFVKYDKTNIYLK
;
A
#
# COMPACT_ATOMS: atom_id res chain seq x y z
N MET A 1 57.32 -13.53 32.04
CA MET A 1 55.95 -13.26 32.57
C MET A 1 55.02 -13.23 31.37
N ILE A 2 54.32 -14.34 31.07
CA ILE A 2 52.93 -14.63 31.51
C ILE A 2 51.96 -13.65 30.81
N CYS A 3 50.92 -14.02 30.07
CA CYS A 3 50.31 -15.30 29.72
C CYS A 3 49.36 -15.08 28.52
N SER A 4 49.00 -16.17 27.85
CA SER A 4 47.85 -16.34 26.97
C SER A 4 46.55 -15.76 27.52
N TYR A 5 45.59 -15.44 26.64
CA TYR A 5 44.20 -15.81 26.89
C TYR A 5 43.43 -16.10 25.60
N ALA A 6 43.09 -17.38 25.44
CA ALA A 6 42.03 -17.89 24.58
C ALA A 6 40.66 -17.64 25.22
N GLY A 7 39.58 -17.62 24.43
CA GLY A 7 38.30 -18.14 24.93
C GLY A 7 37.02 -17.43 24.50
N LYS A 8 36.23 -18.20 23.74
CA LYS A 8 34.77 -18.38 23.84
C LYS A 8 33.87 -17.33 23.17
N ARG A 9 33.48 -17.65 21.93
CA ARG A 9 32.11 -17.40 21.43
C ARG A 9 31.15 -18.04 22.43
N LYS A 10 30.22 -17.25 22.98
CA LYS A 10 29.03 -17.77 23.65
C LYS A 10 27.86 -17.62 22.69
N ASP A 11 27.27 -18.75 22.37
CA ASP A 11 25.93 -18.86 21.82
C ASP A 11 24.93 -18.05 22.65
N VAL A 12 24.25 -17.11 22.01
CA VAL A 12 23.04 -16.51 22.56
C VAL A 12 21.87 -17.06 21.75
N LYS A 13 21.18 -18.03 22.37
CA LYS A 13 19.87 -18.53 21.95
C LYS A 13 18.90 -17.34 21.90
N TYR A 14 18.39 -17.01 20.72
CA TYR A 14 17.32 -16.03 20.56
C TYR A 14 15.99 -16.70 20.96
N ASN A 15 15.58 -16.47 22.21
CA ASN A 15 14.20 -16.65 22.62
C ASN A 15 13.33 -15.58 21.95
N GLY A 16 12.36 -16.02 21.15
CA GLY A 16 11.38 -15.15 20.53
C GLY A 16 10.53 -14.46 21.58
N PHE A 17 10.69 -13.14 21.73
CA PHE A 17 9.71 -12.20 22.29
C PHE A 17 10.33 -10.80 22.25
N LEU A 18 10.33 -10.12 21.08
CA LEU A 18 10.71 -8.69 20.99
C LEU A 18 10.33 -8.10 19.62
N TRP A 19 9.04 -7.92 19.38
CA TRP A 19 8.59 -6.86 18.48
C TRP A 19 8.14 -5.68 19.35
N TRP A 20 8.59 -4.46 19.00
CA TRP A 20 8.23 -3.13 19.57
C TRP A 20 9.33 -2.28 20.25
N LYS A 21 10.63 -2.58 20.14
CA LYS A 21 11.69 -1.70 20.68
C LYS A 21 12.76 -1.16 19.72
N LEU A 22 12.48 -1.06 18.42
CA LEU A 22 13.34 -0.31 17.48
C LEU A 22 12.56 0.51 16.42
N PHE A 23 11.52 1.23 16.83
CA PHE A 23 10.91 2.28 15.99
C PHE A 23 10.64 3.55 16.81
N PRO A 24 11.56 4.53 16.85
CA PRO A 24 11.18 5.91 17.07
C PRO A 24 10.95 6.59 15.71
N LYS A 25 9.73 7.11 15.52
CA LYS A 25 9.31 8.08 14.49
C LYS A 25 9.56 7.64 13.04
N LEU A 26 8.53 7.13 12.36
CA LEU A 26 8.23 7.38 10.93
C LEU A 26 7.09 6.47 10.47
N LEU A 27 5.84 6.72 10.87
CA LEU A 27 4.67 6.11 10.21
C LEU A 27 3.41 6.95 10.46
N ALA A 28 3.47 8.22 10.02
CA ALA A 28 2.29 9.05 9.84
C ALA A 28 2.26 9.53 8.39
N ASN A 29 1.85 8.66 7.46
CA ASN A 29 1.22 8.90 6.14
C ASN A 29 1.64 10.10 5.24
N PHE A 30 2.76 10.78 5.51
CA PHE A 30 3.30 11.89 4.72
C PHE A 30 4.69 11.56 4.15
N HIS A 31 5.43 10.63 4.77
CA HIS A 31 6.76 10.25 4.29
C HIS A 31 6.79 9.12 3.26
N TYR A 32 5.74 8.31 3.13
CA TYR A 32 5.71 7.29 2.08
C TYR A 32 5.64 7.94 0.70
N HIS A 33 4.79 8.97 0.55
CA HIS A 33 4.69 9.75 -0.69
C HIS A 33 5.94 10.61 -0.98
N ALA A 34 6.59 11.16 0.06
CA ALA A 34 7.77 12.01 -0.11
C ALA A 34 9.06 11.22 -0.39
N LEU A 35 9.22 10.01 0.17
CA LEU A 35 10.31 9.11 -0.20
C LEU A 35 10.08 8.50 -1.58
N THR A 36 8.84 8.16 -1.96
CA THR A 36 8.57 7.71 -3.33
C THR A 36 8.75 8.84 -4.34
N SER A 37 8.32 10.08 -4.06
CA SER A 37 8.45 11.18 -5.02
C SER A 37 9.90 11.63 -5.24
N LYS A 38 10.71 11.66 -4.17
CA LYS A 38 12.13 12.05 -4.27
C LYS A 38 12.97 10.96 -4.96
N ILE A 39 12.65 9.67 -4.76
CA ILE A 39 13.28 8.53 -5.45
C ILE A 39 12.76 8.40 -6.91
N GLN A 40 11.51 8.79 -7.19
CA GLN A 40 10.94 8.74 -8.54
C GLN A 40 11.47 9.87 -9.46
N SER A 41 11.94 10.99 -8.92
CA SER A 41 12.34 12.15 -9.74
C SER A 41 13.73 12.05 -10.39
N THR A 42 14.59 11.12 -9.96
CA THR A 42 15.99 11.04 -10.45
C THR A 42 16.38 9.71 -11.09
N ALA A 43 15.48 8.74 -11.16
CA ALA A 43 15.73 7.47 -11.83
C ALA A 43 14.76 7.31 -13.01
N LYS A 44 15.17 7.82 -14.16
CA LYS A 44 14.76 7.28 -15.46
C LYS A 44 15.40 5.87 -15.53
N TRP A 45 14.84 4.93 -14.79
CA TRP A 45 15.38 3.56 -14.72
C TRP A 45 15.28 3.00 -16.13
N ALA A 46 16.40 2.54 -16.70
CA ALA A 46 16.38 1.80 -17.95
C ALA A 46 15.45 0.59 -17.74
N THR A 47 14.32 0.59 -18.43
CA THR A 47 13.30 -0.44 -18.27
C THR A 47 13.57 -1.55 -19.28
N ASN A 48 13.78 -2.79 -18.84
CA ASN A 48 13.74 -3.96 -19.75
C ASN A 48 12.34 -4.19 -20.36
N ARG A 49 11.35 -3.41 -19.90
CA ARG A 49 10.00 -3.33 -20.43
C ARG A 49 9.99 -2.51 -21.73
N PRO A 50 9.27 -2.95 -22.79
CA PRO A 50 9.11 -2.17 -24.00
C PRO A 50 8.39 -0.84 -23.73
N GLU A 51 8.79 0.19 -24.48
CA GLU A 51 8.05 1.45 -24.54
C GLU A 51 6.60 1.21 -24.98
N PHE A 52 5.66 2.02 -24.47
CA PHE A 52 4.23 1.84 -24.78
C PHE A 52 3.95 1.86 -26.29
N ASN A 53 4.64 2.72 -27.04
CA ASN A 53 4.47 2.84 -28.50
C ASN A 53 4.81 1.54 -29.25
N ASN A 54 5.58 0.64 -28.63
CA ASN A 54 5.95 -0.65 -29.21
C ASN A 54 5.00 -1.78 -28.77
N ILE A 55 3.94 -1.47 -28.02
CA ILE A 55 2.95 -2.44 -27.53
C ILE A 55 1.73 -2.41 -28.44
N GLY A 56 1.64 -3.39 -29.34
CA GLY A 56 0.54 -3.50 -30.31
C GLY A 56 -0.74 -4.16 -29.80
N SER A 57 -0.77 -4.71 -28.59
CA SER A 57 -1.95 -5.44 -28.10
C SER A 57 -2.21 -5.25 -26.61
N ALA A 58 -3.50 -5.33 -26.22
CA ALA A 58 -3.88 -5.32 -24.81
C ALA A 58 -3.29 -6.50 -24.03
N THR A 59 -3.14 -7.66 -24.68
CA THR A 59 -2.53 -8.85 -24.06
C THR A 59 -1.08 -8.58 -23.68
N THR A 60 -0.29 -7.96 -24.55
CA THR A 60 1.09 -7.58 -24.27
C THR A 60 1.16 -6.46 -23.22
N PHE A 61 0.31 -5.44 -23.34
CA PHE A 61 0.21 -4.37 -22.34
C PHE A 61 -0.08 -4.91 -20.92
N ASN A 62 -0.99 -5.89 -20.84
CA ASN A 62 -1.45 -6.48 -19.59
C ASN A 62 -0.34 -7.24 -18.87
N LYS A 63 0.73 -7.67 -19.54
CA LYS A 63 1.83 -8.39 -18.90
C LYS A 63 2.73 -7.53 -18.02
N TRP A 64 2.72 -6.22 -18.24
CA TRP A 64 3.68 -5.32 -17.62
C TRP A 64 3.11 -4.55 -16.44
N TYR A 65 3.95 -4.33 -15.43
CA TYR A 65 3.63 -3.44 -14.32
C TYR A 65 3.81 -1.98 -14.77
N TRP A 66 2.78 -1.17 -14.62
CA TRP A 66 2.80 0.26 -14.94
C TRP A 66 2.65 1.11 -13.69
N LEU A 67 3.39 2.21 -13.58
CA LEU A 67 3.16 3.25 -12.57
C LEU A 67 1.93 4.07 -12.93
N LYS A 68 1.34 4.75 -11.94
CA LYS A 68 0.13 5.53 -12.19
C LYS A 68 0.42 6.69 -13.14
N GLU A 69 1.58 7.33 -12.94
CA GLU A 69 2.07 8.45 -13.73
C GLU A 69 2.25 8.04 -15.19
N GLU A 70 2.83 6.86 -15.42
CA GLU A 70 2.97 6.29 -16.77
C GLU A 70 1.62 6.04 -17.44
N LEU A 71 0.64 5.47 -16.70
CA LEU A 71 -0.72 5.28 -17.23
C LEU A 71 -1.41 6.61 -17.56
N VAL A 72 -1.14 7.67 -16.78
CA VAL A 72 -1.66 9.02 -17.07
C VAL A 72 -1.08 9.54 -18.38
N GLU A 73 0.23 9.41 -18.61
CA GLU A 73 0.88 9.85 -19.85
C GLU A 73 0.40 9.04 -21.06
N ILE A 74 0.24 7.71 -20.91
CA ILE A 74 -0.33 6.87 -21.96
C ILE A 74 -1.77 7.29 -22.30
N CYS A 75 -2.62 7.54 -21.30
CA CYS A 75 -3.96 8.04 -21.54
C CYS A 75 -3.95 9.36 -22.30
N LYS A 76 -3.07 10.31 -21.95
CA LYS A 76 -2.95 11.60 -22.66
C LYS A 76 -2.52 11.41 -24.11
N ALA A 77 -1.52 10.55 -24.36
CA ALA A 77 -1.03 10.25 -25.71
C ALA A 77 -2.13 9.64 -26.60
N LEU A 78 -3.01 8.82 -26.02
CA LEU A 78 -4.17 8.23 -26.69
C LEU A 78 -5.42 9.13 -26.69
N SER A 79 -5.34 10.37 -26.21
CA SER A 79 -6.50 11.27 -26.03
C SER A 79 -7.64 10.68 -25.18
N LEU A 80 -7.30 9.81 -24.22
CA LEU A 80 -8.22 9.20 -23.26
C LEU A 80 -8.33 10.02 -21.96
N PRO A 81 -9.44 9.92 -21.22
CA PRO A 81 -9.54 10.50 -19.87
C PRO A 81 -8.43 10.00 -18.94
N SER A 82 -7.63 10.91 -18.41
CA SER A 82 -6.43 10.64 -17.61
C SER A 82 -6.63 10.81 -16.09
N SER A 83 -7.84 11.07 -15.63
CA SER A 83 -8.19 11.13 -14.21
C SER A 83 -8.68 9.78 -13.67
N GLY A 84 -8.32 9.44 -12.43
CA GLY A 84 -8.90 8.27 -11.74
C GLY A 84 -7.89 7.45 -10.94
N SER A 85 -8.33 6.26 -10.55
CA SER A 85 -7.48 5.25 -9.93
C SER A 85 -6.55 4.58 -10.95
N LYS A 86 -5.50 3.92 -10.46
CA LYS A 86 -4.57 3.16 -11.30
C LYS A 86 -5.30 2.07 -12.13
N SER A 87 -6.26 1.37 -11.53
CA SER A 87 -7.05 0.34 -12.22
C SER A 87 -8.00 0.94 -13.25
N GLU A 88 -8.64 2.08 -12.96
CA GLU A 88 -9.50 2.79 -13.91
C GLU A 88 -8.71 3.20 -15.17
N LEU A 89 -7.53 3.79 -15.00
CA LEU A 89 -6.65 4.18 -16.12
C LEU A 89 -6.21 2.96 -16.94
N ARG A 90 -5.74 1.91 -16.26
CA ARG A 90 -5.31 0.65 -16.90
C ARG A 90 -6.43 0.01 -17.72
N ASN A 91 -7.64 -0.04 -17.17
CA ASN A 91 -8.80 -0.62 -17.85
C ASN A 91 -9.23 0.20 -19.08
N ARG A 92 -9.06 1.53 -19.06
CA ARG A 92 -9.31 2.38 -20.23
C ARG A 92 -8.31 2.11 -21.35
N ILE A 93 -7.03 1.98 -21.02
CA ILE A 93 -5.99 1.67 -22.01
C ILE A 93 -6.23 0.29 -22.62
N ILE A 94 -6.50 -0.73 -21.80
CA ILE A 94 -6.86 -2.08 -22.27
C ILE A 94 -8.08 -2.04 -23.19
N PHE A 95 -9.12 -1.29 -22.81
CA PHE A 95 -10.31 -1.14 -23.64
C PHE A 95 -9.99 -0.47 -24.98
N ALA A 96 -9.24 0.63 -24.97
CA ALA A 96 -8.84 1.34 -26.18
C ALA A 96 -8.01 0.45 -27.12
N LEU A 97 -7.05 -0.31 -26.59
CA LEU A 97 -6.24 -1.26 -27.36
C LEU A 97 -7.09 -2.37 -28.00
N ASN A 98 -8.16 -2.83 -27.34
CA ASN A 98 -9.06 -3.85 -27.88
C ASN A 98 -10.16 -3.31 -28.80
N ASN A 99 -10.35 -1.99 -28.85
CA ASN A 99 -11.48 -1.35 -29.52
C ASN A 99 -11.04 -0.17 -30.38
N GLU A 100 -9.86 -0.25 -31.00
CA GLU A 100 -9.36 0.74 -31.97
C GLU A 100 -9.40 2.19 -31.45
N GLY A 101 -8.96 2.39 -30.20
CA GLY A 101 -8.89 3.73 -29.59
C GLY A 101 -10.20 4.25 -29.01
N LYS A 102 -11.30 3.48 -29.02
CA LYS A 102 -12.59 3.92 -28.44
C LYS A 102 -12.45 4.29 -26.96
N VAL A 103 -13.11 5.39 -26.59
CA VAL A 103 -13.17 5.87 -25.21
C VAL A 103 -14.23 5.09 -24.44
N LYS A 104 -13.83 4.40 -23.37
CA LYS A 104 -14.78 3.78 -22.45
C LYS A 104 -15.55 4.86 -21.69
N LEU A 105 -16.88 4.81 -21.73
CA LEU A 105 -17.75 5.71 -20.97
C LEU A 105 -17.44 5.63 -19.48
N LEU A 106 -17.30 6.79 -18.84
CA LEU A 106 -17.07 6.88 -17.41
C LEU A 106 -18.38 6.59 -16.68
N THR A 107 -18.41 5.51 -15.89
CA THR A 107 -19.51 5.29 -14.96
C THR A 107 -19.45 6.37 -13.88
N ARG A 108 -20.48 7.22 -13.81
CA ARG A 108 -20.57 8.24 -12.76
C ARG A 108 -20.76 7.53 -11.43
N LYS A 109 -19.83 7.74 -10.49
CA LYS A 109 -19.99 7.25 -9.12
C LYS A 109 -21.27 7.83 -8.53
N ALA A 110 -21.99 7.01 -7.77
CA ALA A 110 -23.15 7.48 -7.01
C ALA A 110 -22.71 8.66 -6.13
N LYS A 111 -23.55 9.69 -6.06
CA LYS A 111 -23.30 10.81 -5.16
C LYS A 111 -23.57 10.35 -3.73
N ASN A 112 -22.71 10.76 -2.80
CA ASN A 112 -23.00 10.58 -1.39
C ASN A 112 -24.26 11.36 -1.01
N LYS A 113 -25.08 10.79 -0.13
CA LYS A 113 -26.32 11.36 0.39
C LYS A 113 -26.04 12.43 1.44
N SER A 114 -25.03 12.21 2.30
CA SER A 114 -24.69 13.16 3.36
C SER A 114 -23.96 14.40 2.83
N ARG A 115 -24.29 15.55 3.42
CA ARG A 115 -23.60 16.84 3.22
C ARG A 115 -22.64 17.18 4.36
N PHE A 116 -22.41 16.26 5.30
CA PHE A 116 -21.58 16.52 6.48
C PHE A 116 -20.12 16.82 6.09
N ASN A 117 -19.57 17.91 6.60
CA ASN A 117 -18.23 18.36 6.27
C ASN A 117 -17.17 17.76 7.21
N TRP A 118 -16.71 16.55 6.94
CA TRP A 118 -15.69 15.86 7.75
C TRP A 118 -14.36 16.62 7.89
N ALA A 119 -14.04 17.53 6.97
CA ALA A 119 -12.80 18.28 7.01
C ALA A 119 -12.83 19.44 8.02
N LYS A 120 -14.00 20.05 8.24
CA LYS A 120 -14.13 21.30 9.02
C LYS A 120 -15.06 21.18 10.24
N SER A 121 -16.02 20.26 10.23
CA SER A 121 -16.97 20.10 11.33
C SER A 121 -16.28 19.67 12.62
N ARG A 122 -16.78 20.17 13.76
CA ARG A 122 -16.35 19.72 15.09
C ARG A 122 -16.79 18.28 15.31
N LEU A 123 -15.82 17.38 15.53
CA LEU A 123 -16.07 15.97 15.81
C LEU A 123 -16.22 15.74 17.32
N THR A 124 -17.19 14.92 17.69
CA THR A 124 -17.47 14.48 19.06
C THR A 124 -17.71 12.97 19.08
N PRO A 125 -17.65 12.30 20.24
CA PRO A 125 -18.02 10.89 20.33
C PRO A 125 -19.43 10.60 19.78
N HIS A 126 -20.37 11.54 19.90
CA HIS A 126 -21.74 11.41 19.39
C HIS A 126 -21.89 11.71 17.89
N THR A 127 -20.82 12.12 17.19
CA THR A 127 -20.89 12.38 15.76
C THR A 127 -21.19 11.08 15.00
N THR A 128 -22.29 11.07 14.26
CA THR A 128 -22.69 9.93 13.41
C THR A 128 -21.78 9.79 12.19
N ILE A 129 -21.39 8.57 11.89
CA ILE A 129 -20.65 8.19 10.69
C ILE A 129 -21.60 8.25 9.50
N THR A 130 -21.20 9.01 8.48
CA THR A 130 -21.99 9.22 7.27
C THR A 130 -21.31 8.59 6.06
N ASP A 131 -22.07 8.43 4.98
CA ASP A 131 -21.61 7.82 3.73
C ASP A 131 -20.51 8.60 2.97
N ASN A 132 -20.25 9.84 3.39
CA ASN A 132 -19.15 10.66 2.91
C ASN A 132 -17.98 10.78 3.92
N VAL A 133 -17.86 9.84 4.88
CA VAL A 133 -16.77 9.82 5.87
C VAL A 133 -15.39 9.93 5.22
N SER A 134 -14.55 10.78 5.81
CA SER A 134 -13.18 11.02 5.34
C SER A 134 -12.18 10.87 6.47
N PHE A 135 -11.15 10.06 6.24
CA PHE A 135 -10.06 9.79 7.19
C PHE A 135 -8.93 10.84 7.13
N GLY A 136 -9.31 12.10 6.88
CA GLY A 136 -8.40 13.24 6.77
C GLY A 136 -7.81 13.71 8.11
N PRO A 137 -7.04 14.81 8.12
CA PRO A 137 -6.39 15.32 9.32
C PRO A 137 -7.34 15.60 10.50
N ASN A 138 -8.55 16.11 10.22
CA ASN A 138 -9.55 16.39 11.26
C ASN A 138 -9.99 15.11 11.99
N PHE A 139 -10.40 14.09 11.23
CA PHE A 139 -10.76 12.77 11.77
C PHE A 139 -9.60 12.16 12.56
N ARG A 140 -8.39 12.14 12.00
CA ARG A 140 -7.21 11.55 12.65
C ARG A 140 -6.85 12.27 13.96
N ARG A 141 -6.92 13.61 13.98
CA ARG A 141 -6.66 14.39 15.20
C ARG A 141 -7.70 14.09 16.27
N PHE A 142 -8.98 13.97 15.90
CA PHE A 142 -10.02 13.55 16.82
C PHE A 142 -9.73 12.18 17.42
N MET A 143 -9.44 11.17 16.58
CA MET A 143 -9.15 9.81 17.06
C MET A 143 -7.91 9.77 17.95
N GLN A 144 -6.82 10.44 17.56
CA GLN A 144 -5.58 10.54 18.36
C GLN A 144 -5.80 11.17 19.73
N ARG A 145 -6.70 12.16 19.84
CA ARG A 145 -7.06 12.76 21.14
C ARG A 145 -7.87 11.82 22.03
N LYS A 146 -8.57 10.84 21.46
CA LYS A 146 -9.45 9.92 22.19
C LYS A 146 -8.80 8.58 22.51
N ILE A 147 -7.92 8.09 21.64
CA ILE A 147 -7.24 6.79 21.75
C ILE A 147 -5.81 6.95 22.32
N GLU A 148 -5.33 8.18 22.48
CA GLU A 148 -3.96 8.53 22.88
C GLU A 148 -2.87 8.05 21.87
N LYS A 149 -1.58 8.19 22.23
CA LYS A 149 -0.41 8.27 21.33
C LYS A 149 -0.14 7.07 20.38
N LYS A 150 -1.00 6.06 20.32
CA LYS A 150 -0.82 4.87 19.46
C LYS A 150 -1.90 4.69 18.38
N PHE A 151 -2.78 5.67 18.16
CA PHE A 151 -3.76 5.56 17.08
C PHE A 151 -3.10 5.38 15.71
N VAL A 152 -3.39 4.24 15.08
CA VAL A 152 -3.06 3.96 13.68
C VAL A 152 -4.37 3.71 12.93
N CYS A 153 -4.63 4.52 11.92
CA CYS A 153 -5.74 4.33 11.01
C CYS A 153 -5.36 3.26 9.96
N HIS A 154 -5.58 1.99 10.27
CA HIS A 154 -5.31 0.86 9.37
C HIS A 154 -6.55 0.49 8.54
N SER A 155 -6.37 -0.33 7.49
CA SER A 155 -7.42 -0.72 6.54
C SER A 155 -8.66 -1.28 7.21
N ASP A 156 -8.51 -2.29 8.08
CA ASP A 156 -9.65 -2.99 8.70
C ASP A 156 -10.55 -2.02 9.48
N PHE A 157 -9.95 -1.04 10.15
CA PHE A 157 -10.67 0.01 10.85
C PHE A 157 -11.37 0.97 9.87
N MET A 158 -10.70 1.36 8.77
CA MET A 158 -11.34 2.18 7.74
C MET A 158 -12.52 1.47 7.08
N ASP A 159 -12.39 0.17 6.83
CA ASP A 159 -13.41 -0.65 6.18
C ASP A 159 -14.60 -0.86 7.11
N TRP A 160 -14.36 -1.07 8.41
CA TRP A 160 -15.41 -1.07 9.42
C TRP A 160 -16.15 0.27 9.45
N VAL A 161 -15.44 1.40 9.54
CA VAL A 161 -16.07 2.74 9.58
C VAL A 161 -16.91 3.00 8.32
N LYS A 162 -16.42 2.64 7.13
CA LYS A 162 -17.16 2.79 5.87
C LYS A 162 -18.35 1.85 5.73
N SER A 163 -18.38 0.75 6.48
CA SER A 163 -19.48 -0.21 6.43
C SER A 163 -20.57 0.07 7.48
N ASN A 164 -20.28 0.94 8.44
CA ASN A 164 -21.13 1.20 9.60
C ASN A 164 -21.67 2.64 9.62
N HIS A 165 -22.31 3.06 8.54
CA HIS A 165 -23.05 4.34 8.53
C HIS A 165 -24.17 4.31 9.57
N GLY A 166 -24.40 5.42 10.28
CA GLY A 166 -25.38 5.50 11.37
C GLY A 166 -24.81 5.19 12.75
N LYS A 167 -23.68 4.48 12.85
CA LYS A 167 -22.91 4.36 14.10
C LYS A 167 -22.22 5.68 14.46
N THR A 168 -21.77 5.81 15.70
CA THR A 168 -21.12 7.01 16.22
C THR A 168 -19.59 6.89 16.22
N LEU A 169 -18.89 8.01 16.41
CA LEU A 169 -17.45 7.97 16.63
C LEU A 169 -17.06 7.31 17.98
N ALA A 170 -17.98 7.21 18.95
CA ALA A 170 -17.77 6.41 20.15
C ALA A 170 -17.68 4.92 19.81
N ASP A 171 -18.61 4.40 19.00
CA ASP A 171 -18.55 3.01 18.49
C ASP A 171 -17.23 2.78 17.72
N ALA A 172 -16.80 3.75 16.90
CA ALA A 172 -15.55 3.64 16.18
C ALA A 172 -14.31 3.58 17.09
N ILE A 173 -14.32 4.28 18.22
CA ILE A 173 -13.23 4.23 19.20
C ILE A 173 -13.18 2.84 19.85
N GLU A 174 -14.33 2.32 20.28
CA GLU A 174 -14.44 0.98 20.85
C GLU A 174 -13.96 -0.10 19.87
N THR A 175 -14.46 -0.10 18.63
CA THR A 175 -14.02 -1.04 17.60
C THR A 175 -12.54 -0.90 17.28
N TRP A 176 -11.96 0.31 17.35
CA TRP A 176 -10.52 0.46 17.17
C TRP A 176 -9.75 -0.31 18.25
N HIS A 177 -10.17 -0.24 19.52
CA HIS A 177 -9.53 -0.98 20.61
C HIS A 177 -9.66 -2.50 20.42
N GLU A 178 -10.83 -2.99 20.00
CA GLU A 178 -11.03 -4.40 19.67
C GLU A 178 -10.10 -4.87 18.54
N LEU A 179 -9.96 -4.07 17.48
CA LEU A 179 -9.09 -4.37 16.34
C LEU A 179 -7.60 -4.30 16.70
N ASP A 180 -7.24 -3.44 17.64
CA ASP A 180 -5.87 -3.33 18.14
C ASP A 180 -5.52 -4.50 19.07
N ALA A 181 -6.46 -4.94 19.91
CA ALA A 181 -6.29 -6.07 20.81
C ALA A 181 -5.98 -7.39 20.07
N ARG A 182 -6.51 -7.58 18.86
CA ARG A 182 -6.19 -8.76 18.02
C ARG A 182 -4.69 -8.92 17.76
N LYS A 183 -3.90 -7.84 17.81
CA LYS A 183 -2.44 -7.92 17.65
C LYS A 183 -1.72 -8.64 18.77
N GLN A 184 -2.38 -8.86 19.92
CA GLN A 184 -1.82 -9.60 21.04
C GLN A 184 -1.81 -11.11 20.77
N ASP A 185 -2.66 -11.60 19.86
CA ASP A 185 -2.63 -12.99 19.40
C ASP A 185 -1.39 -13.22 18.51
N PRO A 186 -0.47 -14.13 18.89
CA PRO A 186 0.70 -14.46 18.07
C PRO A 186 0.36 -15.02 16.68
N ASN A 187 -0.83 -15.62 16.53
CA ASN A 187 -1.30 -16.18 15.27
C ASN A 187 -1.99 -15.14 14.39
N PHE A 188 -2.29 -13.95 14.92
CA PHE A 188 -2.99 -12.94 14.16
C PHE A 188 -2.12 -12.36 13.05
N LYS A 189 -2.58 -12.56 11.81
CA LYS A 189 -1.99 -11.96 10.62
C LYS A 189 -3.05 -11.16 9.89
N ARG A 190 -2.80 -9.86 9.70
CA ARG A 190 -3.68 -8.99 8.91
C ARG A 190 -3.61 -9.34 7.45
N THR A 191 -4.76 -9.53 6.83
CA THR A 191 -4.89 -9.61 5.37
C THR A 191 -4.41 -8.30 4.76
N ILE A 192 -3.50 -8.37 3.78
CA ILE A 192 -3.11 -7.21 3.00
C ILE A 192 -4.06 -7.12 1.81
N ALA A 193 -4.63 -5.93 1.59
CA ALA A 193 -5.49 -5.71 0.45
C ALA A 193 -4.76 -5.99 -0.88
N GLU A 194 -5.45 -6.61 -1.84
CA GLU A 194 -4.86 -7.05 -3.11
C GLU A 194 -4.14 -5.95 -3.90
N ASN A 195 -4.60 -4.71 -3.76
CA ASN A 195 -3.99 -3.55 -4.42
C ASN A 195 -2.65 -3.13 -3.80
N ASN A 196 -2.29 -3.62 -2.61
CA ASN A 196 -1.04 -3.32 -1.92
C ASN A 196 0.03 -4.39 -2.16
N MET A 197 0.35 -4.58 -3.44
CA MET A 197 1.28 -5.61 -3.93
C MET A 197 2.66 -5.54 -3.26
N LEU A 198 3.22 -4.35 -3.02
CA LEU A 198 4.55 -4.21 -2.41
C LEU A 198 4.57 -4.73 -0.97
N ALA A 199 3.54 -4.42 -0.18
CA ALA A 199 3.47 -4.90 1.19
C ALA A 199 3.33 -6.43 1.23
N GLN A 200 2.50 -7.00 0.34
CA GLN A 200 2.35 -8.46 0.23
C GLN A 200 3.66 -9.10 -0.21
N TYR A 201 4.27 -8.60 -1.29
CA TYR A 201 5.56 -9.06 -1.80
C TYR A 201 6.65 -9.04 -0.72
N THR A 202 6.73 -7.94 0.05
CA THR A 202 7.74 -7.78 1.09
C THR A 202 7.52 -8.76 2.25
N ARG A 203 6.26 -8.98 2.64
CA ARG A 203 5.91 -9.96 3.66
C ARG A 203 6.32 -11.37 3.23
N ASP A 204 5.96 -11.77 2.02
CA ASP A 204 6.24 -13.11 1.51
C ASP A 204 7.74 -13.32 1.27
N PHE A 205 8.42 -12.32 0.71
CA PHE A 205 9.87 -12.33 0.53
C PHE A 205 10.61 -12.52 1.87
N LEU A 206 10.26 -11.77 2.92
CA LEU A 206 10.93 -11.90 4.21
C LEU A 206 10.59 -13.19 4.95
N ALA A 207 9.41 -13.75 4.72
CA ALA A 207 9.02 -15.04 5.28
C ALA A 207 9.85 -16.20 4.69
N ASP A 208 10.19 -16.12 3.40
CA ASP A 208 10.94 -17.17 2.70
C ASP A 208 12.46 -16.96 2.72
N ASN A 209 12.97 -15.80 3.20
CA ASN A 209 14.39 -15.46 3.13
C ASN A 209 14.92 -14.91 4.46
N GLU A 210 15.27 -15.82 5.37
CA GLU A 210 15.87 -15.48 6.66
C GLU A 210 17.17 -14.66 6.50
N GLY A 211 17.37 -13.68 7.39
CA GLY A 211 18.53 -12.78 7.36
C GLY A 211 18.45 -11.65 6.33
N LYS A 212 17.45 -11.64 5.43
CA LYS A 212 17.22 -10.51 4.51
C LYS A 212 16.50 -9.36 5.20
N THR A 213 16.73 -8.16 4.67
CA THR A 213 16.18 -6.90 5.19
C THR A 213 15.08 -6.35 4.29
N LEU A 214 14.33 -5.35 4.79
CA LEU A 214 13.38 -4.58 3.98
C LEU A 214 14.06 -3.92 2.77
N LYS A 215 15.34 -3.53 2.90
CA LYS A 215 16.12 -2.97 1.80
C LYS A 215 16.34 -4.00 0.70
N ASP A 216 16.61 -5.25 1.07
CA ASP A 216 16.76 -6.35 0.12
C ASP A 216 15.44 -6.64 -0.58
N ALA A 217 14.35 -6.78 0.17
CA ALA A 217 13.01 -7.00 -0.39
C ALA A 217 12.65 -5.91 -1.43
N ASN A 218 12.94 -4.64 -1.12
CA ASN A 218 12.72 -3.54 -2.05
C ASN A 218 13.62 -3.61 -3.30
N ALA A 219 14.88 -4.03 -3.16
CA ALA A 219 15.78 -4.22 -4.31
C ALA A 219 15.26 -5.32 -5.25
N TYR A 220 14.85 -6.47 -4.71
CA TYR A 220 14.26 -7.55 -5.52
C TYR A 220 12.91 -7.17 -6.13
N TRP A 221 12.07 -6.43 -5.39
CA TRP A 221 10.84 -5.86 -5.94
C TRP A 221 11.11 -4.93 -7.13
N LEU A 222 12.15 -4.09 -7.05
CA LEU A 222 12.53 -3.21 -8.16
C LEU A 222 12.91 -4.01 -9.39
N LEU A 223 13.68 -5.09 -9.26
CA LEU A 223 14.03 -6.00 -10.36
C LEU A 223 12.79 -6.72 -10.92
N LYS A 224 11.97 -7.33 -10.06
CA LYS A 224 10.79 -8.10 -10.48
C LYS A 224 9.78 -7.27 -11.27
N LYS A 225 9.57 -6.01 -10.89
CA LYS A 225 8.67 -5.08 -11.61
C LYS A 225 9.07 -4.84 -13.07
N GLN A 226 10.34 -5.08 -13.42
CA GLN A 226 10.85 -4.90 -14.78
C GLN A 226 10.69 -6.16 -15.64
N LEU A 227 10.06 -7.21 -15.10
CA LEU A 227 9.81 -8.45 -15.82
C LEU A 227 8.33 -8.57 -16.21
N PRO A 228 8.03 -9.16 -17.38
CA PRO A 228 6.66 -9.45 -17.74
C PRO A 228 6.10 -10.54 -16.80
N ASN A 229 4.80 -10.47 -16.52
CA ASN A 229 4.06 -11.50 -15.80
C ASN A 229 2.67 -11.67 -16.45
N GLU A 230 1.81 -12.54 -15.92
CA GLU A 230 0.55 -12.88 -16.60
C GLU A 230 -0.42 -11.70 -16.72
N ASN A 231 -0.46 -10.83 -15.72
CA ASN A 231 -1.54 -9.84 -15.57
C ASN A 231 -1.09 -8.46 -15.08
N GLY A 232 0.22 -8.20 -15.06
CA GLY A 232 0.84 -6.94 -14.65
C GLY A 232 0.86 -6.74 -13.14
N PHE A 233 0.36 -7.69 -12.36
CA PHE A 233 0.39 -7.66 -10.90
C PHE A 233 1.62 -8.39 -10.39
N VAL A 234 2.49 -7.63 -9.71
CA VAL A 234 3.77 -8.16 -9.26
C VAL A 234 3.53 -8.94 -7.98
N LYS A 235 3.78 -10.24 -8.05
CA LYS A 235 3.72 -11.18 -6.93
C LYS A 235 5.11 -11.71 -6.63
N TYR A 236 5.32 -12.06 -5.36
CA TYR A 236 6.53 -12.76 -4.96
C TYR A 236 6.48 -14.20 -5.47
N ASP A 237 7.65 -14.70 -5.84
CA ASP A 237 7.90 -16.10 -6.15
C ASP A 237 9.29 -16.45 -5.61
N LYS A 238 9.49 -17.69 -5.18
CA LYS A 238 10.75 -18.12 -4.55
C LYS A 238 11.96 -17.94 -5.47
N THR A 239 11.78 -18.06 -6.79
CA THR A 239 12.84 -17.85 -7.77
C THR A 239 13.31 -16.39 -7.85
N ASN A 240 12.55 -15.44 -7.30
CA ASN A 240 12.93 -14.03 -7.32
C ASN A 240 14.26 -13.75 -6.61
N ILE A 241 14.70 -14.63 -5.69
CA ILE A 241 15.99 -14.48 -5.02
C ILE A 241 17.19 -14.53 -5.99
N TYR A 242 17.01 -15.18 -7.16
CA TYR A 242 18.03 -15.33 -8.20
C TYR A 242 18.05 -14.18 -9.21
N LEU A 243 17.26 -13.11 -9.01
CA LEU A 243 17.28 -11.93 -9.88
C LEU A 243 18.56 -11.08 -9.75
N LYS A 244 19.38 -11.37 -8.74
CA LYS A 244 20.62 -10.68 -8.41
C LYS A 244 21.69 -11.70 -8.13
#